data_AF-A0A1Q9SBJ9-F1
#
_entry.id   AF-A0A1Q9SBJ9-F1
#
_cell.length_a   1.000
_cell.length_b   1.000
_cell.length_c   1.000
_cell.angle_alpha   90.00
_cell.angle_beta   90.00
_cell.angle_gamma   90.00
#
_symmetry.space_group_name_H-M   'P 1'
#
loop_
_entity.id
_entity.type
_entity.pdbx_description
1 polymer ?
#
loop_
_entity_poly.entity_id
_entity_poly.type
_entity_poly.pdbx_seq_one_letter_code
_entity_poly.pdbx_strand_id
1 'polypeptide(L)'
;MSGVVHRWPLIVVTMTSHEALAVCGGKRAAVAVDEVGSVALAARDAALAVCEAMGKRRCRVEGITDDNQVYQMVVDVDEGTLVELHEAPGPPPVAAGVARTGSMAAAAGGTRRGRRWDPRTLTKRQAGYALTGLFVLAGVAVPVGAQLLGEDSSAEVVLPAPGPTQLPVAPPAGWSTYAKWSAPAEDRVPVRQDAAGRLVMVEDRDVVTRQAESGREVKRVAAPFEPTGLAVWTDNGTPRLAVSGSGGRLAVMDQEGEQFAEVQLPERAEVVLEGGEPLIVGADQTAGVLAGNSVQKRIVPAGADAVAADGGAVIAADPQTGRLWKITEESPELPEPATVKAPKGMKVTAFPAGRGSLVAVQFAGEKSTGEFALLEVTAGEGETEVTQLVSEAVKGSTGTGQPQWDPAGALVSLGRVSVDFEAVTVTVLPESAQASAGHLWVTGTGDETSARLSRAGTALDAGDPKASVPALITDGGLAVVEENGQVYAVTETAPNPATTPTGQSSTQQDKPKTTDGDASTAPEDKEK
;
A
#
# COMPACT_ATOMS: atom_id res chain seq x y z
N MET A 1 0.83 7.69 2.29
CA MET A 1 0.21 6.65 3.14
C MET A 1 0.63 5.30 2.62
N SER A 2 1.12 4.42 3.50
CA SER A 2 1.68 3.11 3.12
C SER A 2 0.55 2.09 2.91
N GLY A 3 0.36 1.61 1.68
CA GLY A 3 -0.25 0.31 1.42
C GLY A 3 0.74 -0.76 1.84
N VAL A 4 0.45 -1.43 2.95
CA VAL A 4 1.41 -2.22 3.73
C VAL A 4 1.36 -3.67 3.25
N VAL A 5 2.49 -4.19 2.74
CA VAL A 5 2.83 -5.61 2.92
C VAL A 5 2.87 -5.83 4.43
N HIS A 6 1.87 -6.49 5.00
CA HIS A 6 1.76 -6.67 6.46
C HIS A 6 2.81 -7.67 6.95
N ARG A 7 4.06 -7.21 7.11
CA ARG A 7 4.86 -7.61 8.26
C ARG A 7 3.99 -7.30 9.48
N TRP A 8 3.66 -8.30 10.29
CA TRP A 8 2.94 -8.06 11.55
C TRP A 8 3.57 -6.88 12.27
N PRO A 9 2.78 -5.88 12.71
CA PRO A 9 3.32 -4.71 13.37
C PRO A 9 4.22 -5.16 14.53
N LEU A 10 5.41 -4.59 14.57
CA LEU A 10 6.42 -4.92 15.56
C LEU A 10 6.18 -4.06 16.79
N ILE A 11 5.72 -4.69 17.87
CA ILE A 11 5.66 -4.09 19.19
C ILE A 11 7.04 -4.24 19.81
N VAL A 12 7.68 -3.12 20.11
CA VAL A 12 8.92 -3.14 20.89
C VAL A 12 8.52 -3.11 22.36
N VAL A 13 8.99 -4.09 23.12
CA VAL A 13 8.77 -4.17 24.56
C VAL A 13 10.11 -3.98 25.25
N THR A 14 10.28 -2.86 25.94
CA THR A 14 11.43 -2.64 26.81
C THR A 14 11.09 -3.12 28.22
N MET A 15 11.89 -4.05 28.73
CA MET A 15 11.68 -4.68 30.04
C MET A 15 12.72 -4.18 31.03
N THR A 16 12.24 -3.61 32.13
CA THR A 16 13.07 -3.27 33.30
C THR A 16 12.67 -4.11 34.51
N SER A 17 13.47 -4.06 35.59
CA SER A 17 13.13 -4.69 36.87
C SER A 17 11.84 -4.19 37.53
N HIS A 18 11.23 -3.10 37.04
CA HIS A 18 10.07 -2.45 37.65
C HIS A 18 8.88 -2.25 36.71
N GLU A 19 9.10 -2.32 35.40
CA GLU A 19 8.08 -1.99 34.40
C GLU A 19 8.39 -2.64 33.05
N ALA A 20 7.35 -3.08 32.36
CA ALA A 20 7.38 -3.43 30.95
C ALA A 20 6.64 -2.38 30.12
N LEU A 21 7.35 -1.77 29.17
CA LEU A 21 6.81 -0.73 28.29
C LEU A 21 6.72 -1.26 26.86
N ALA A 22 5.51 -1.37 26.34
CA ALA A 22 5.23 -1.75 24.97
C ALA A 22 4.90 -0.52 24.11
N VAL A 23 5.50 -0.40 22.92
CA VAL A 23 5.26 0.71 21.99
C VAL A 23 5.13 0.20 20.56
N CYS A 24 4.08 0.65 19.85
CA CYS A 24 3.91 0.41 18.42
C CYS A 24 2.97 1.44 17.81
N GLY A 25 3.33 2.04 16.66
CA GLY A 25 2.41 2.89 15.87
C GLY A 25 1.77 4.05 16.64
N GLY A 26 2.48 4.68 17.58
CA GLY A 26 1.96 5.77 18.42
C GLY A 26 1.07 5.31 19.59
N LYS A 27 0.81 4.00 19.73
CA LYS A 27 0.18 3.39 20.90
C LYS A 27 1.27 2.95 21.89
N ARG A 28 0.98 3.13 23.17
CA ARG A 28 1.87 2.72 24.28
C ARG A 28 1.06 2.10 25.41
N ALA A 29 1.61 1.06 26.02
CA ALA A 29 1.10 0.50 27.27
C ALA A 29 2.26 0.24 28.23
N ALA A 30 2.06 0.62 29.48
CA ALA A 30 3.01 0.49 30.57
C ALA A 30 2.38 -0.42 31.63
N VAL A 31 3.06 -1.51 31.98
CA VAL A 31 2.61 -2.46 33.00
C VAL A 31 3.70 -2.58 34.05
N ALA A 32 3.35 -2.26 35.31
CA ALA A 32 4.27 -2.40 36.43
C ALA A 32 4.57 -3.88 36.70
N VAL A 33 5.84 -4.20 36.97
CA VAL A 33 6.26 -5.52 37.45
C VAL A 33 6.05 -5.53 38.96
N ASP A 34 5.03 -6.25 39.43
CA ASP A 34 4.79 -6.42 40.87
C ASP A 34 5.69 -7.52 41.47
N GLU A 35 5.89 -7.53 42.79
CA GLU A 35 6.80 -8.48 43.47
C GLU A 35 6.39 -9.97 43.33
N VAL A 36 5.22 -10.24 42.74
CA VAL A 36 4.62 -11.58 42.60
C VAL A 36 4.57 -12.04 41.13
N GLY A 37 4.60 -11.12 40.16
CA GLY A 37 4.59 -11.40 38.73
C GLY A 37 6.00 -11.56 38.14
N SER A 38 6.15 -12.44 37.16
CA SER A 38 7.38 -12.50 36.37
C SER A 38 7.41 -11.37 35.34
N VAL A 39 8.60 -10.82 35.06
CA VAL A 39 8.82 -9.79 34.01
C VAL A 39 8.20 -10.20 32.67
N ALA A 40 8.18 -11.51 32.37
CA ALA A 40 7.56 -12.07 31.18
C ALA A 40 6.03 -11.90 31.13
N LEU A 41 5.33 -11.96 32.28
CA LEU A 41 3.88 -11.72 32.35
C LEU A 41 3.56 -10.23 32.15
N ALA A 42 4.34 -9.33 32.75
CA ALA A 42 4.18 -7.89 32.53
C ALA A 42 4.45 -7.51 31.06
N ALA A 43 5.47 -8.11 30.43
CA ALA A 43 5.78 -7.94 29.01
C ALA A 43 4.66 -8.44 28.09
N ARG A 44 4.08 -9.61 28.40
CA ARG A 44 2.91 -10.15 27.69
C ARG A 44 1.72 -9.20 27.79
N ASP A 45 1.39 -8.75 28.99
CA ASP A 45 0.19 -7.92 29.23
C ASP A 45 0.35 -6.53 28.58
N ALA A 46 1.56 -5.96 28.60
CA ALA A 46 1.87 -4.72 27.89
C ALA A 46 1.75 -4.89 26.36
N ALA A 47 2.27 -6.00 25.80
CA ALA A 47 2.18 -6.29 24.37
C ALA A 47 0.74 -6.56 23.91
N LEU A 48 -0.05 -7.30 24.70
CA LEU A 48 -1.47 -7.55 24.43
C LEU A 48 -2.25 -6.22 24.39
N ALA A 49 -2.06 -5.36 25.39
CA ALA A 49 -2.74 -4.07 25.46
C ALA A 49 -2.44 -3.17 24.24
N VAL A 50 -1.19 -3.18 23.75
CA VAL A 50 -0.83 -2.43 22.53
C VAL A 50 -1.42 -3.10 21.28
N CYS A 51 -1.38 -4.42 21.17
CA CYS A 51 -1.93 -5.14 20.01
C CYS A 51 -3.47 -4.96 19.90
N GLU A 52 -4.18 -5.03 21.02
CA GLU A 52 -5.61 -4.71 21.12
C GLU A 52 -5.91 -3.25 20.76
N ALA A 53 -5.14 -2.30 21.29
CA ALA A 53 -5.29 -0.87 20.98
C ALA A 53 -5.01 -0.52 19.52
N MET A 54 -4.31 -1.40 18.79
CA MET A 54 -4.12 -1.32 17.34
C MET A 54 -5.23 -2.02 16.53
N GLY A 55 -6.19 -2.69 17.19
CA GLY A 55 -7.24 -3.48 16.54
C GLY A 55 -6.69 -4.69 15.79
N LYS A 56 -5.55 -5.25 16.23
CA LYS A 56 -4.89 -6.39 15.59
C LYS A 56 -5.02 -7.64 16.47
N ARG A 57 -5.17 -8.81 15.85
CA ARG A 57 -5.28 -10.10 16.55
C ARG A 57 -3.92 -10.70 16.91
N ARG A 58 -2.92 -10.48 16.06
CA ARG A 58 -1.54 -10.92 16.27
C ARG A 58 -0.56 -9.82 15.93
N CYS A 59 0.50 -9.70 16.73
CA CYS A 59 1.58 -8.76 16.52
C CYS A 59 2.93 -9.46 16.75
N ARG A 60 3.97 -9.04 16.02
CA ARG A 60 5.34 -9.44 16.36
C ARG A 60 5.75 -8.62 17.59
N VAL A 61 6.49 -9.25 18.49
CA VAL A 61 7.02 -8.60 19.68
C VAL A 61 8.52 -8.74 19.68
N GLU A 62 9.22 -7.62 19.80
CA GLU A 62 10.65 -7.58 20.06
C GLU A 62 10.85 -7.21 21.53
N GLY A 63 11.23 -8.20 22.33
CA GLY A 63 11.57 -7.98 23.74
C GLY A 63 13.02 -7.53 23.87
N ILE A 64 13.23 -6.34 24.41
CA ILE A 64 14.56 -5.82 24.75
C ILE A 64 14.69 -5.83 26.27
N THR A 65 15.67 -6.59 26.75
CA THR A 65 16.03 -6.72 28.17
C THR A 65 16.98 -5.60 28.60
N ASP A 66 17.16 -5.41 29.93
CA ASP A 66 18.07 -4.41 30.51
C ASP A 66 19.54 -4.60 30.08
N ASP A 67 19.95 -5.81 29.70
CA ASP A 67 21.28 -6.15 29.14
C ASP A 67 21.32 -6.08 27.60
N ASN A 68 20.31 -5.46 26.98
CA ASN A 68 20.18 -5.21 25.55
C ASN A 68 20.14 -6.49 24.69
N GLN A 69 19.72 -7.62 25.27
CA GLN A 69 19.40 -8.84 24.51
C GLN A 69 18.03 -8.70 23.86
N VAL A 70 17.94 -9.15 22.61
CA VAL A 70 16.75 -9.02 21.75
C VAL A 70 16.10 -10.38 21.56
N TYR A 71 14.82 -10.49 21.90
CA TYR A 71 14.01 -11.70 21.72
C TYR A 71 12.87 -11.45 20.74
N GLN A 72 12.66 -12.36 19.79
CA GLN A 72 11.55 -12.29 18.85
C GLN A 72 10.43 -13.24 19.26
N MET A 73 9.25 -12.65 19.50
CA MET A 73 8.07 -13.34 19.98
C MET A 73 6.84 -12.96 19.14
N VAL A 74 5.74 -13.67 19.35
CA VAL A 74 4.43 -13.35 18.78
C VAL A 74 3.44 -13.22 19.91
N VAL A 75 2.69 -12.13 19.92
CA VAL A 75 1.53 -11.98 20.81
C VAL A 75 0.26 -12.34 20.04
N ASP A 76 -0.60 -13.15 20.66
CA ASP A 76 -1.92 -13.51 20.16
C ASP A 76 -2.98 -13.06 21.18
N VAL A 77 -3.85 -12.14 20.75
CA VAL A 77 -4.92 -11.54 21.56
C VAL A 77 -6.02 -12.55 21.90
N ASP A 78 -6.33 -13.48 20.99
CA ASP A 78 -7.40 -14.46 21.20
C ASP A 78 -6.98 -15.55 22.18
N GLU A 79 -5.70 -15.93 22.16
CA GLU A 79 -5.13 -16.92 23.08
C GLU A 79 -4.60 -16.28 24.39
N GLY A 80 -4.39 -14.96 24.40
CA GLY A 80 -3.83 -14.23 25.54
C GLY A 80 -2.38 -14.64 25.85
N THR A 81 -1.62 -15.06 24.84
CA THR A 81 -0.28 -15.64 25.00
C THR A 81 0.80 -14.85 24.25
N LEU A 82 2.03 -14.89 24.77
CA LEU A 82 3.25 -14.41 24.14
C LEU A 82 4.20 -15.61 23.98
N VAL A 83 4.51 -15.99 22.74
CA VAL A 83 5.25 -17.23 22.43
C VAL A 83 6.51 -16.91 21.63
N GLU A 84 7.64 -17.52 22.00
CA GLU A 84 8.91 -17.42 21.24
C GLU A 84 8.79 -18.10 19.88
N LEU A 85 9.30 -17.42 18.85
CA LEU A 85 9.35 -17.95 17.49
C LEU A 85 10.41 -19.06 17.43
N HIS A 86 10.01 -20.33 17.56
CA HIS A 86 10.95 -21.45 17.48
C HIS A 86 11.54 -21.55 16.06
N GLU A 87 12.87 -21.55 15.95
CA GLU A 87 13.59 -22.13 14.80
C GLU A 87 13.14 -23.59 14.63
N ALA A 88 12.86 -23.99 13.38
CA ALA A 88 12.52 -25.37 13.08
C ALA A 88 13.67 -26.32 13.47
N PRO A 89 13.41 -27.45 14.14
CA PRO A 89 14.45 -28.42 14.48
C PRO A 89 14.97 -29.10 13.20
N GLY A 90 16.29 -29.22 13.07
CA GLY A 90 16.95 -29.91 11.96
C GLY A 90 16.55 -31.39 11.83
N PRO A 91 16.90 -32.04 10.70
CA PRO A 91 16.46 -33.40 10.41
C PRO A 91 17.03 -34.42 11.42
N PRO A 92 16.28 -35.49 11.75
CA PRO A 92 16.68 -36.42 12.79
C PRO A 92 17.83 -37.33 12.32
N PRO A 93 18.81 -37.69 13.18
CA PRO A 93 19.82 -38.68 12.86
C PRO A 93 19.26 -40.12 12.96
N VAL A 94 19.72 -41.00 12.07
CA VAL A 94 19.28 -42.39 11.96
C VAL A 94 20.14 -43.33 12.82
N ALA A 95 19.46 -44.03 13.74
CA ALA A 95 19.73 -45.34 14.39
C ALA A 95 21.05 -45.62 15.17
N ALA A 96 20.93 -45.90 16.49
CA ALA A 96 21.11 -47.23 17.11
C ALA A 96 21.39 -47.15 18.63
N GLY A 97 20.59 -47.86 19.44
CA GLY A 97 21.04 -48.57 20.66
C GLY A 97 21.30 -47.81 21.98
N VAL A 98 20.42 -48.10 22.97
CA VAL A 98 20.68 -48.22 24.43
C VAL A 98 20.66 -46.96 25.34
N ALA A 99 19.48 -46.77 25.95
CA ALA A 99 19.15 -46.50 27.36
C ALA A 99 19.52 -45.18 28.11
N ARG A 100 18.46 -44.63 28.76
CA ARG A 100 18.36 -43.72 29.94
C ARG A 100 18.81 -42.27 29.70
N THR A 101 18.11 -41.20 30.07
CA THR A 101 17.15 -40.87 31.15
C THR A 101 16.43 -39.57 30.74
N GLY A 102 15.11 -39.44 30.92
CA GLY A 102 14.57 -38.55 31.96
C GLY A 102 13.76 -37.37 31.41
N SER A 103 12.48 -37.61 31.06
CA SER A 103 11.49 -36.53 30.92
C SER A 103 11.05 -36.06 32.31
N MET A 104 11.20 -34.77 32.61
CA MET A 104 10.52 -34.19 33.77
C MET A 104 9.08 -33.86 33.42
N ALA A 105 8.17 -34.68 33.94
CA ALA A 105 6.87 -34.23 34.39
C ALA A 105 6.86 -34.33 35.93
N ALA A 106 6.59 -33.21 36.61
CA ALA A 106 6.00 -33.13 37.95
C ALA A 106 5.50 -31.67 38.10
N ALA A 107 4.21 -31.33 38.07
CA ALA A 107 3.03 -31.83 38.78
C ALA A 107 3.00 -31.44 40.28
N ALA A 108 2.09 -30.52 40.59
CA ALA A 108 1.14 -30.58 41.70
C ALA A 108 -0.14 -29.87 41.17
N GLY A 109 -1.33 -30.47 41.03
CA GLY A 109 -2.00 -31.46 41.86
C GLY A 109 -2.76 -30.73 42.98
N GLY A 110 -4.09 -30.66 43.04
CA GLY A 110 -5.10 -31.33 42.23
C GLY A 110 -6.55 -31.05 42.67
N THR A 111 -7.48 -31.76 41.99
CA THR A 111 -8.76 -32.34 42.46
C THR A 111 -9.79 -31.43 43.16
N ARG A 112 -11.11 -31.43 42.90
CA ARG A 112 -12.03 -32.50 42.47
C ARG A 112 -13.46 -31.91 42.37
N ARG A 113 -14.31 -32.54 41.52
CA ARG A 113 -15.80 -32.58 41.53
C ARG A 113 -16.51 -31.26 41.16
N GLY A 114 -17.36 -31.19 40.12
CA GLY A 114 -18.35 -32.15 39.66
C GLY A 114 -19.75 -31.67 40.08
N ARG A 115 -20.50 -31.07 39.15
CA ARG A 115 -21.99 -30.98 39.11
C ARG A 115 -22.36 -30.28 37.79
N ARG A 116 -22.83 -31.02 36.78
CA ARG A 116 -24.21 -31.50 36.55
C ARG A 116 -24.93 -30.54 35.60
N TRP A 117 -24.96 -30.99 34.35
CA TRP A 117 -25.91 -30.59 33.33
C TRP A 117 -27.35 -30.76 33.86
N ASP A 118 -28.19 -29.75 33.71
CA ASP A 118 -29.63 -29.97 33.59
C ASP A 118 -30.26 -28.91 32.67
N PRO A 119 -30.89 -29.31 31.55
CA PRO A 119 -31.68 -28.44 30.70
C PRO A 119 -33.14 -28.38 31.19
N ARG A 120 -33.83 -27.30 30.79
CA ARG A 120 -35.30 -27.06 30.89
C ARG A 120 -35.76 -26.34 32.15
N THR A 121 -36.10 -25.06 31.98
CA THR A 121 -37.49 -24.62 32.22
C THR A 121 -37.90 -23.60 31.17
N LEU A 122 -38.80 -24.04 30.31
CA LEU A 122 -39.69 -23.22 29.52
C LEU A 122 -40.62 -22.44 30.46
N THR A 123 -40.75 -21.14 30.26
CA THR A 123 -42.03 -20.44 30.45
C THR A 123 -42.19 -19.35 29.39
N LYS A 124 -43.12 -19.62 28.47
CA LYS A 124 -43.80 -18.61 27.63
C LYS A 124 -44.68 -17.74 28.52
N ARG A 125 -44.69 -16.42 28.29
CA ARG A 125 -45.82 -15.46 28.45
C ARG A 125 -45.30 -14.08 27.99
N GLN A 126 -45.66 -13.66 26.77
CA GLN A 126 -46.78 -12.75 26.47
C GLN A 126 -46.61 -11.33 27.02
N ALA A 127 -46.38 -10.38 26.10
CA ALA A 127 -46.74 -8.95 26.07
C ALA A 127 -45.63 -8.26 25.23
N GLY A 128 -45.83 -7.75 24.02
CA GLY A 128 -47.01 -7.07 23.49
C GLY A 128 -46.92 -5.59 23.83
N TYR A 129 -46.07 -4.82 23.13
CA TYR A 129 -46.24 -3.38 22.92
C TYR A 129 -45.59 -2.96 21.59
N ALA A 130 -46.44 -2.41 20.73
CA ALA A 130 -46.13 -1.69 19.51
C ALA A 130 -46.46 -0.20 19.71
N LEU A 131 -45.92 0.65 18.83
CA LEU A 131 -46.19 2.08 18.61
C LEU A 131 -45.59 3.01 19.68
N THR A 132 -44.98 4.17 19.38
CA THR A 132 -45.21 5.12 18.28
C THR A 132 -44.06 6.15 18.31
N GLY A 133 -43.69 6.73 17.16
CA GLY A 133 -42.68 7.79 17.11
C GLY A 133 -42.57 8.45 15.74
N LEU A 134 -43.71 8.95 15.25
CA LEU A 134 -43.87 9.72 14.02
C LEU A 134 -43.30 11.15 14.22
N PHE A 135 -42.38 11.59 13.36
CA PHE A 135 -42.11 13.02 13.15
C PHE A 135 -42.49 13.38 11.70
N VAL A 136 -43.40 14.35 11.57
CA VAL A 136 -43.86 14.98 10.33
C VAL A 136 -43.61 16.48 10.46
N LEU A 137 -43.40 17.13 9.31
CA LEU A 137 -43.44 18.57 8.94
C LEU A 137 -42.05 19.11 8.56
N ALA A 138 -41.81 19.71 7.38
CA ALA A 138 -42.66 20.34 6.36
C ALA A 138 -41.97 20.19 4.97
N GLY A 139 -42.61 20.17 3.80
CA GLY A 139 -43.87 20.77 3.41
C GLY A 139 -43.65 22.01 2.53
N VAL A 140 -43.12 21.84 1.30
CA VAL A 140 -43.28 22.82 0.22
C VAL A 140 -43.97 22.12 -0.94
N ALA A 141 -45.19 22.57 -1.21
CA ALA A 141 -46.06 22.07 -2.27
C ALA A 141 -45.64 22.64 -3.64
N VAL A 142 -45.63 21.79 -4.67
CA VAL A 142 -45.70 22.22 -6.08
C VAL A 142 -46.93 21.53 -6.69
N PRO A 143 -47.83 22.27 -7.36
CA PRO A 143 -49.12 21.76 -7.79
C PRO A 143 -49.00 20.78 -8.96
N VAL A 144 -49.72 19.66 -8.84
CA VAL A 144 -49.98 18.72 -9.93
C VAL A 144 -50.99 19.37 -10.88
N GLY A 145 -50.50 19.91 -11.99
CA GLY A 145 -51.28 20.25 -13.17
C GLY A 145 -51.06 19.20 -14.25
N ALA A 146 -52.01 18.29 -14.42
CA ALA A 146 -52.03 17.38 -15.55
C ALA A 146 -52.39 18.16 -16.83
N GLN A 147 -51.46 18.24 -17.77
CA GLN A 147 -51.79 18.33 -19.19
C GLN A 147 -51.03 17.23 -19.95
N LEU A 148 -51.84 16.42 -20.63
CA LEU A 148 -51.45 15.44 -21.63
C LEU A 148 -50.61 16.11 -22.73
N LEU A 149 -49.48 15.48 -23.10
CA LEU A 149 -49.02 15.24 -24.48
C LEU A 149 -47.57 14.74 -24.44
N GLY A 150 -47.34 13.55 -25.01
CA GLY A 150 -46.12 13.23 -25.74
C GLY A 150 -44.92 12.69 -24.94
N GLU A 151 -44.54 11.46 -25.33
CA GLU A 151 -43.21 10.84 -25.19
C GLU A 151 -42.76 10.44 -23.77
N ASP A 152 -42.73 9.12 -23.56
CA ASP A 152 -41.93 8.45 -22.54
C ASP A 152 -40.43 8.74 -22.78
N SER A 153 -40.02 9.97 -22.49
CA SER A 153 -38.62 10.27 -22.20
C SER A 153 -38.49 10.14 -20.69
N SER A 154 -38.06 8.95 -20.24
CA SER A 154 -37.45 8.82 -18.92
C SER A 154 -36.30 9.82 -18.88
N ALA A 155 -36.54 11.00 -18.32
CA ALA A 155 -35.51 11.98 -18.08
C ALA A 155 -34.49 11.31 -17.15
N GLU A 156 -33.36 10.92 -17.73
CA GLU A 156 -32.17 10.54 -16.98
C GLU A 156 -31.93 11.65 -15.95
N VAL A 157 -32.02 11.30 -14.66
CA VAL A 157 -31.76 12.25 -13.58
C VAL A 157 -30.27 12.59 -13.66
N VAL A 158 -29.93 13.65 -14.40
CA VAL A 158 -28.57 14.17 -14.47
C VAL A 158 -28.27 14.78 -13.11
N LEU A 159 -27.57 14.04 -12.26
CA LEU A 159 -27.04 14.58 -11.01
C LEU A 159 -26.12 15.77 -11.37
N PRO A 160 -26.27 16.94 -10.70
CA PRO A 160 -25.43 18.08 -10.97
C PRO A 160 -23.96 17.76 -10.66
N ALA A 161 -23.06 18.25 -11.50
CA ALA A 161 -21.63 18.14 -11.24
C ALA A 161 -21.27 18.84 -9.92
N PRO A 162 -20.37 18.27 -9.09
CA PRO A 162 -19.91 18.93 -7.89
C PRO A 162 -19.22 20.26 -8.21
N GLY A 163 -19.40 21.26 -7.34
CA GLY A 163 -18.81 22.59 -7.50
C GLY A 163 -17.35 22.67 -7.08
N PRO A 164 -16.65 23.77 -7.42
CA PRO A 164 -15.25 23.97 -7.04
C PRO A 164 -15.09 24.13 -5.52
N THR A 165 -14.02 23.55 -4.99
CA THR A 165 -13.73 23.49 -3.54
C THR A 165 -12.24 23.72 -3.29
N GLN A 166 -11.90 24.43 -2.21
CA GLN A 166 -10.49 24.62 -1.83
C GLN A 166 -9.93 23.36 -1.16
N LEU A 167 -8.69 22.99 -1.47
CA LEU A 167 -8.02 21.87 -0.81
C LEU A 167 -7.79 22.18 0.68
N PRO A 168 -8.02 21.22 1.58
CA PRO A 168 -7.71 21.39 3.00
C PRO A 168 -6.21 21.30 3.32
N VAL A 169 -5.40 20.93 2.32
CA VAL A 169 -3.94 20.75 2.38
C VAL A 169 -3.25 21.59 1.31
N ALA A 170 -1.93 21.74 1.41
CA ALA A 170 -1.16 22.38 0.35
C ALA A 170 -1.29 21.55 -0.95
N PRO A 171 -1.51 22.20 -2.11
CA PRO A 171 -1.73 21.48 -3.35
C PRO A 171 -0.44 20.78 -3.79
N PRO A 172 -0.56 19.78 -4.67
CA PRO A 172 0.60 19.18 -5.32
C PRO A 172 1.48 20.24 -5.99
N ALA A 173 2.80 20.03 -5.96
CA ALA A 173 3.76 20.93 -6.60
C ALA A 173 3.44 21.09 -8.10
N GLY A 174 3.03 22.28 -8.53
CA GLY A 174 2.60 22.56 -9.91
C GLY A 174 1.08 22.66 -10.11
N TRP A 175 0.26 22.47 -9.07
CA TRP A 175 -1.21 22.52 -9.16
C TRP A 175 -1.86 23.62 -8.33
N SER A 176 -3.10 23.94 -8.74
CA SER A 176 -3.98 24.90 -8.07
C SER A 176 -4.39 24.45 -6.67
N THR A 177 -4.58 25.43 -5.77
CA THR A 177 -5.19 25.24 -4.44
C THR A 177 -6.69 25.01 -4.49
N TYR A 178 -7.33 25.32 -5.62
CA TYR A 178 -8.77 25.11 -5.84
C TYR A 178 -8.99 23.94 -6.78
N ALA A 179 -9.74 22.96 -6.28
CA ALA A 179 -10.26 21.86 -7.06
C ALA A 179 -11.36 22.38 -8.00
N LYS A 180 -11.38 21.85 -9.21
CA LYS A 180 -12.45 22.05 -10.18
C LYS A 180 -13.77 21.47 -9.66
N TRP A 181 -13.68 20.33 -8.99
CA TRP A 181 -14.77 19.64 -8.32
C TRP A 181 -14.21 18.77 -7.19
N SER A 182 -15.06 18.42 -6.23
CA SER A 182 -14.75 17.42 -5.19
C SER A 182 -15.92 16.45 -4.99
N ALA A 183 -15.63 15.24 -4.55
CA ALA A 183 -16.63 14.22 -4.26
C ALA A 183 -16.22 13.39 -3.02
N PRO A 184 -17.18 12.80 -2.27
CA PRO A 184 -16.86 11.83 -1.24
C PRO A 184 -16.03 10.67 -1.79
N ALA A 185 -15.16 10.10 -0.95
CA ALA A 185 -14.43 8.88 -1.25
C ALA A 185 -13.96 8.20 0.05
N GLU A 186 -13.70 6.91 -0.01
CA GLU A 186 -13.12 6.13 1.09
C GLU A 186 -11.60 6.32 1.14
N ASP A 187 -11.08 6.90 2.21
CA ASP A 187 -9.64 7.24 2.37
C ASP A 187 -8.69 6.04 2.27
N ARG A 188 -9.19 4.84 2.53
CA ARG A 188 -8.39 3.62 2.59
C ARG A 188 -8.25 2.92 1.24
N VAL A 189 -9.06 3.31 0.25
CA VAL A 189 -9.11 2.66 -1.06
C VAL A 189 -8.70 3.66 -2.12
N PRO A 190 -7.46 3.57 -2.63
CA PRO A 190 -6.97 4.51 -3.63
C PRO A 190 -7.84 4.53 -4.88
N VAL A 191 -8.16 5.73 -5.36
CA VAL A 191 -8.83 5.97 -6.63
C VAL A 191 -7.99 5.41 -7.76
N ARG A 192 -8.65 4.69 -8.66
CA ARG A 192 -8.05 4.14 -9.87
C ARG A 192 -8.61 4.85 -11.10
N GLN A 193 -7.90 4.76 -12.22
CA GLN A 193 -8.38 5.22 -13.51
C GLN A 193 -8.66 4.01 -14.41
N ASP A 194 -9.78 4.03 -15.12
CA ASP A 194 -10.08 3.02 -16.13
C ASP A 194 -9.48 3.35 -17.50
N ALA A 195 -9.53 2.39 -18.42
CA ALA A 195 -9.00 2.56 -19.78
C ALA A 195 -9.72 3.65 -20.61
N ALA A 196 -10.89 4.11 -20.17
CA ALA A 196 -11.63 5.22 -20.79
C ALA A 196 -11.30 6.57 -20.13
N GLY A 197 -10.34 6.60 -19.19
CA GLY A 197 -9.92 7.78 -18.47
C GLY A 197 -10.89 8.23 -17.36
N ARG A 198 -11.89 7.41 -16.99
CA ARG A 198 -12.82 7.69 -15.90
C ARG A 198 -12.20 7.27 -14.56
N LEU A 199 -12.63 7.93 -13.49
CA LEU A 199 -12.18 7.64 -12.14
C LEU A 199 -13.08 6.57 -11.53
N VAL A 200 -12.47 5.56 -10.93
CA VAL A 200 -13.15 4.50 -10.18
C VAL A 200 -12.73 4.63 -8.72
N MET A 201 -13.71 4.83 -7.84
CA MET A 201 -13.49 5.09 -6.42
C MET A 201 -14.54 4.37 -5.57
N VAL A 202 -14.31 4.30 -4.26
CA VAL A 202 -15.28 3.75 -3.31
C VAL A 202 -15.91 4.90 -2.54
N GLU A 203 -17.24 4.94 -2.50
CA GLU A 203 -18.02 5.87 -1.68
C GLU A 203 -18.86 5.06 -0.69
N ASP A 204 -18.55 5.17 0.60
CA ASP A 204 -19.05 4.29 1.67
C ASP A 204 -18.77 2.80 1.38
N ARG A 205 -19.69 2.14 0.66
CA ARG A 205 -19.61 0.73 0.26
C ARG A 205 -19.81 0.51 -1.24
N ASP A 206 -20.07 1.56 -1.98
CA ASP A 206 -20.38 1.48 -3.40
C ASP A 206 -19.13 1.79 -4.22
N VAL A 207 -18.95 1.06 -5.32
CA VAL A 207 -17.95 1.42 -6.33
C VAL A 207 -18.60 2.40 -7.29
N VAL A 208 -18.03 3.59 -7.37
CA VAL A 208 -18.55 4.72 -8.15
C VAL A 208 -17.57 5.05 -9.27
N THR A 209 -18.09 5.15 -10.48
CA THR A 209 -17.34 5.60 -11.66
C THR A 209 -17.76 7.03 -11.99
N ARG A 210 -16.79 7.94 -12.06
CA ARG A 210 -17.00 9.37 -12.36
C ARG A 210 -16.21 9.80 -13.58
N GLN A 211 -16.75 10.74 -14.36
CA GLN A 211 -15.96 11.43 -15.38
C GLN A 211 -14.88 12.29 -14.70
N ALA A 212 -13.62 12.09 -15.08
CA ALA A 212 -12.51 12.82 -14.49
C ALA A 212 -12.63 14.35 -14.64
N GLU A 213 -13.07 14.83 -15.81
CA GLU A 213 -13.11 16.27 -16.11
C GLU A 213 -14.22 17.03 -15.37
N SER A 214 -15.35 16.38 -15.11
CA SER A 214 -16.56 17.04 -14.57
C SER A 214 -16.95 16.57 -13.17
N GLY A 215 -16.39 15.45 -12.69
CA GLY A 215 -16.81 14.80 -11.45
C GLY A 215 -18.20 14.15 -11.54
N ARG A 216 -18.84 14.19 -12.73
CA ARG A 216 -20.18 13.64 -12.92
C ARG A 216 -20.15 12.13 -12.76
N GLU A 217 -21.02 11.62 -11.90
CA GLU A 217 -21.26 10.18 -11.73
C GLU A 217 -21.78 9.60 -13.03
N VAL A 218 -21.14 8.51 -13.47
CA VAL A 218 -21.54 7.73 -14.64
C VAL A 218 -22.24 6.45 -14.17
N LYS A 219 -21.74 5.87 -13.07
CA LYS A 219 -22.19 4.57 -12.59
C LYS A 219 -21.91 4.41 -11.11
N ARG A 220 -22.78 3.67 -10.44
CA ARG A 220 -22.65 3.27 -9.04
C ARG A 220 -23.12 1.82 -8.90
N VAL A 221 -22.27 0.98 -8.35
CA VAL A 221 -22.57 -0.43 -8.11
C VAL A 221 -22.24 -0.78 -6.66
N ALA A 222 -23.20 -1.34 -5.93
CA ALA A 222 -22.98 -1.75 -4.56
C ALA A 222 -21.99 -2.92 -4.48
N ALA A 223 -20.92 -2.77 -3.69
CA ALA A 223 -20.06 -3.89 -3.38
C ALA A 223 -20.77 -4.87 -2.41
N PRO A 224 -20.51 -6.19 -2.53
CA PRO A 224 -21.14 -7.19 -1.66
C PRO A 224 -20.68 -7.10 -0.20
N PHE A 225 -19.60 -6.34 0.05
CA PHE A 225 -19.00 -6.10 1.36
C PHE A 225 -18.29 -4.73 1.36
N GLU A 226 -17.84 -4.28 2.54
CA GLU A 226 -17.05 -3.05 2.69
C GLU A 226 -15.68 -3.21 1.99
N PRO A 227 -15.39 -2.44 0.94
CA PRO A 227 -14.14 -2.56 0.21
C PRO A 227 -12.95 -2.09 1.03
N THR A 228 -11.86 -2.86 1.00
CA THR A 228 -10.56 -2.51 1.57
C THR A 228 -9.48 -2.33 0.50
N GLY A 229 -9.83 -2.57 -0.76
CA GLY A 229 -8.95 -2.40 -1.92
C GLY A 229 -9.74 -2.44 -3.21
N LEU A 230 -9.16 -1.85 -4.26
CA LEU A 230 -9.75 -1.72 -5.59
C LEU A 230 -8.67 -1.92 -6.64
N ALA A 231 -8.97 -2.75 -7.65
CA ALA A 231 -8.14 -2.93 -8.84
C ALA A 231 -8.96 -2.75 -10.12
N VAL A 232 -8.30 -2.20 -11.13
CA VAL A 232 -8.77 -2.14 -12.52
C VAL A 232 -7.73 -2.87 -13.36
N TRP A 233 -8.15 -3.83 -14.18
CA TRP A 233 -7.24 -4.54 -15.09
C TRP A 233 -7.99 -5.02 -16.33
N THR A 234 -7.27 -5.68 -17.23
CA THR A 234 -7.84 -6.31 -18.43
C THR A 234 -7.63 -7.82 -18.36
N ASP A 235 -8.71 -8.59 -18.40
CA ASP A 235 -8.70 -10.06 -18.53
C ASP A 235 -9.07 -10.43 -19.96
N ASN A 236 -8.12 -10.98 -20.72
CA ASN A 236 -8.33 -11.41 -22.11
C ASN A 236 -9.00 -10.34 -23.01
N GLY A 237 -8.57 -9.08 -22.87
CA GLY A 237 -9.10 -7.94 -23.61
C GLY A 237 -10.38 -7.33 -23.03
N THR A 238 -10.94 -7.90 -21.97
CA THR A 238 -12.13 -7.37 -21.27
C THR A 238 -11.70 -6.54 -20.05
N PRO A 239 -12.09 -5.26 -19.93
CA PRO A 239 -11.85 -4.47 -18.73
C PRO A 239 -12.63 -5.00 -17.53
N ARG A 240 -11.95 -5.17 -16.39
CA ARG A 240 -12.44 -5.78 -15.18
C ARG A 240 -12.18 -4.90 -13.96
N LEU A 241 -13.06 -5.05 -12.98
CA LEU A 241 -12.95 -4.43 -11.66
C LEU A 241 -12.96 -5.50 -10.58
N ALA A 242 -12.15 -5.29 -9.55
CA ALA A 242 -12.12 -6.14 -8.37
C ALA A 242 -12.15 -5.27 -7.13
N VAL A 243 -12.91 -5.73 -6.14
CA VAL A 243 -12.86 -5.21 -4.78
C VAL A 243 -12.44 -6.32 -3.84
N SER A 244 -11.51 -6.02 -2.96
CA SER A 244 -11.14 -6.91 -1.84
C SER A 244 -11.81 -6.42 -0.57
N GLY A 245 -12.06 -7.32 0.37
CA GLY A 245 -12.65 -7.02 1.67
C GLY A 245 -11.94 -7.74 2.80
N SER A 246 -12.26 -7.34 4.02
CA SER A 246 -11.73 -7.96 5.24
C SER A 246 -11.94 -9.48 5.27
N GLY A 247 -10.95 -10.20 5.79
CA GLY A 247 -11.00 -11.66 5.92
C GLY A 247 -10.71 -12.43 4.63
N GLY A 248 -10.08 -11.79 3.63
CA GLY A 248 -9.73 -12.45 2.37
C GLY A 248 -10.94 -12.66 1.48
N ARG A 249 -11.80 -11.64 1.35
CA ARG A 249 -12.94 -11.65 0.41
C ARG A 249 -12.56 -10.95 -0.87
N LEU A 250 -13.09 -11.42 -1.99
CA LEU A 250 -12.87 -10.86 -3.31
C LEU A 250 -14.19 -10.89 -4.08
N ALA A 251 -14.51 -9.80 -4.77
CA ALA A 251 -15.59 -9.78 -5.73
C ALA A 251 -15.12 -9.08 -7.01
N VAL A 252 -15.59 -9.58 -8.14
CA VAL A 252 -15.16 -9.13 -9.47
C VAL A 252 -16.36 -8.81 -10.34
N MET A 253 -16.18 -7.90 -11.29
CA MET A 253 -17.15 -7.65 -12.35
C MET A 253 -16.46 -7.21 -13.63
N ASP A 254 -17.17 -7.36 -14.75
CA ASP A 254 -16.87 -6.57 -15.94
C ASP A 254 -17.07 -5.10 -15.59
N GLN A 255 -16.19 -4.23 -16.06
CA GLN A 255 -16.24 -2.82 -15.72
C GLN A 255 -17.57 -2.15 -16.11
N GLU A 256 -18.12 -2.56 -17.26
CA GLU A 256 -19.45 -2.12 -17.73
C GLU A 256 -20.61 -2.96 -17.15
N GLY A 257 -20.35 -3.99 -16.34
CA GLY A 257 -21.37 -4.85 -15.74
C GLY A 257 -22.09 -4.26 -14.50
N GLU A 258 -23.33 -4.64 -14.26
CA GLU A 258 -24.20 -4.01 -13.25
C GLU A 258 -24.07 -4.59 -11.83
N GLN A 259 -23.31 -5.67 -11.65
CA GLN A 259 -23.20 -6.35 -10.35
C GLN A 259 -21.86 -7.05 -10.17
N PHE A 260 -21.39 -7.07 -8.93
CA PHE A 260 -20.25 -7.86 -8.51
C PHE A 260 -20.62 -9.33 -8.31
N ALA A 261 -19.77 -10.22 -8.80
CA ALA A 261 -19.78 -11.63 -8.44
C ALA A 261 -18.73 -11.88 -7.35
N GLU A 262 -19.17 -12.35 -6.18
CA GLU A 262 -18.25 -12.77 -5.13
C GLU A 262 -17.49 -14.03 -5.58
N VAL A 263 -16.18 -14.02 -5.43
CA VAL A 263 -15.28 -15.09 -5.82
C VAL A 263 -15.03 -15.98 -4.61
N GLN A 264 -15.23 -17.29 -4.77
CA GLN A 264 -14.91 -18.24 -3.72
C GLN A 264 -13.38 -18.39 -3.62
N LEU A 265 -12.83 -17.99 -2.48
CA LEU A 265 -11.41 -18.12 -2.19
C LEU A 265 -11.13 -19.33 -1.29
N PRO A 266 -9.91 -19.93 -1.38
CA PRO A 266 -9.44 -20.89 -0.39
C PRO A 266 -9.46 -20.30 1.02
N GLU A 267 -9.59 -21.16 2.03
CA GLU A 267 -9.51 -20.70 3.42
C GLU A 267 -8.18 -19.99 3.67
N ARG A 268 -8.25 -18.83 4.36
CA ARG A 268 -7.08 -18.01 4.73
C ARG A 268 -6.28 -17.48 3.53
N ALA A 269 -6.88 -17.37 2.36
CA ALA A 269 -6.27 -16.70 1.23
C ALA A 269 -6.13 -15.19 1.48
N GLU A 270 -5.01 -14.63 1.03
CA GLU A 270 -4.76 -13.20 0.92
C GLU A 270 -4.98 -12.75 -0.53
N VAL A 271 -5.48 -11.53 -0.70
CA VAL A 271 -5.75 -10.95 -2.02
C VAL A 271 -4.82 -9.77 -2.21
N VAL A 272 -3.92 -9.87 -3.20
CA VAL A 272 -3.02 -8.81 -3.62
C VAL A 272 -3.59 -8.18 -4.88
N LEU A 273 -3.98 -6.90 -4.77
CA LEU A 273 -4.55 -6.11 -5.86
C LEU A 273 -3.55 -5.15 -6.50
N GLU A 274 -2.36 -5.01 -5.89
CA GLU A 274 -1.28 -4.20 -6.44
C GLU A 274 -0.52 -4.98 -7.53
N GLY A 275 0.09 -4.26 -8.47
CA GLY A 275 0.86 -4.88 -9.55
C GLY A 275 0.05 -5.30 -10.78
N GLY A 276 -1.24 -4.99 -10.83
CA GLY A 276 -2.09 -5.19 -12.03
C GLY A 276 -3.18 -6.24 -11.82
N GLU A 277 -2.98 -7.44 -12.35
CA GLU A 277 -3.95 -8.54 -12.21
C GLU A 277 -3.99 -9.03 -10.75
N PRO A 278 -5.18 -9.27 -10.16
CA PRO A 278 -5.29 -9.79 -8.81
C PRO A 278 -4.57 -11.14 -8.61
N LEU A 279 -3.70 -11.20 -7.61
CA LEU A 279 -3.02 -12.41 -7.17
C LEU A 279 -3.64 -12.90 -5.85
N ILE A 280 -4.06 -14.17 -5.81
CA ILE A 280 -4.62 -14.81 -4.63
C ILE A 280 -3.53 -15.67 -3.99
N VAL A 281 -3.04 -15.32 -2.80
CA VAL A 281 -2.00 -16.09 -2.10
C VAL A 281 -2.66 -16.96 -1.04
N GLY A 282 -2.62 -18.27 -1.22
CA GLY A 282 -3.15 -19.24 -0.25
C GLY A 282 -2.13 -19.62 0.82
N ALA A 283 -2.63 -20.07 1.97
CA ALA A 283 -1.79 -20.43 3.13
C ALA A 283 -0.97 -21.73 2.94
N ASP A 284 -1.39 -22.61 2.02
CA ASP A 284 -0.86 -23.98 1.89
C ASP A 284 0.12 -24.14 0.72
N GLN A 285 0.99 -23.16 0.49
CA GLN A 285 1.89 -23.11 -0.69
C GLN A 285 1.12 -23.19 -2.00
N THR A 286 0.04 -22.42 -2.08
CA THR A 286 -0.79 -22.34 -3.27
C THR A 286 -1.00 -20.89 -3.60
N ALA A 287 -1.03 -20.56 -4.87
CA ALA A 287 -1.45 -19.26 -5.34
C ALA A 287 -2.59 -19.44 -6.33
N GLY A 288 -3.29 -18.37 -6.64
CA GLY A 288 -4.43 -18.38 -7.51
C GLY A 288 -4.43 -17.15 -8.40
N VAL A 289 -4.93 -17.36 -9.60
CA VAL A 289 -5.18 -16.33 -10.61
C VAL A 289 -6.65 -16.35 -10.98
N LEU A 290 -7.17 -15.21 -11.40
CA LEU A 290 -8.55 -15.14 -11.85
C LEU A 290 -8.67 -15.69 -13.27
N ALA A 291 -9.69 -16.52 -13.48
CA ALA A 291 -10.20 -16.84 -14.81
C ALA A 291 -11.70 -16.51 -14.79
N GLY A 292 -12.05 -15.34 -15.34
CA GLY A 292 -13.39 -14.77 -15.20
C GLY A 292 -13.74 -14.53 -13.74
N ASN A 293 -14.74 -15.25 -13.22
CA ASN A 293 -15.25 -15.12 -11.84
C ASN A 293 -14.79 -16.25 -10.91
N SER A 294 -13.79 -17.03 -11.32
CA SER A 294 -13.29 -18.18 -10.57
C SER A 294 -11.79 -18.09 -10.37
N VAL A 295 -11.30 -18.68 -9.27
CA VAL A 295 -9.85 -18.81 -9.04
C VAL A 295 -9.36 -20.11 -9.65
N GLN A 296 -8.35 -20.01 -10.50
CA GLN A 296 -7.55 -21.15 -10.89
C GLN A 296 -6.32 -21.24 -10.00
N LYS A 297 -6.13 -22.41 -9.38
CA LYS A 297 -5.08 -22.64 -8.40
C LYS A 297 -3.77 -23.05 -9.06
N ARG A 298 -2.64 -22.70 -8.46
CA ARG A 298 -1.28 -23.06 -8.82
C ARG A 298 -0.56 -23.53 -7.57
N ILE A 299 0.30 -24.53 -7.69
CA ILE A 299 1.13 -25.03 -6.59
C ILE A 299 2.41 -24.20 -6.56
N VAL A 300 2.68 -23.54 -5.44
CA VAL A 300 3.89 -22.74 -5.24
C VAL A 300 4.98 -23.66 -4.66
N PRO A 301 6.19 -23.71 -5.24
CA PRO A 301 7.27 -24.51 -4.69
C PRO A 301 7.60 -24.14 -3.25
N ALA A 302 8.05 -25.12 -2.46
CA ALA A 302 8.43 -24.88 -1.08
C ALA A 302 9.61 -23.90 -0.99
N GLY A 303 9.48 -22.89 -0.11
CA GLY A 303 10.48 -21.83 0.06
C GLY A 303 10.35 -20.67 -0.94
N ALA A 304 9.47 -20.77 -1.93
CA ALA A 304 9.16 -19.69 -2.86
C ALA A 304 7.90 -18.92 -2.42
N ASP A 305 7.86 -17.64 -2.80
CA ASP A 305 6.69 -16.78 -2.66
C ASP A 305 6.08 -16.50 -4.05
N ALA A 306 4.76 -16.37 -4.12
CA ALA A 306 4.09 -15.89 -5.33
C ALA A 306 4.26 -14.38 -5.44
N VAL A 307 4.85 -13.91 -6.54
CA VAL A 307 5.24 -12.49 -6.72
C VAL A 307 4.43 -11.75 -7.77
N ALA A 308 3.83 -12.45 -8.73
CA ALA A 308 3.01 -11.84 -9.77
C ALA A 308 1.99 -12.83 -10.35
N ALA A 309 0.87 -12.28 -10.83
CA ALA A 309 -0.04 -12.92 -11.76
C ALA A 309 0.27 -12.45 -13.19
N ASP A 310 0.20 -13.38 -14.15
CA ASP A 310 0.49 -13.12 -15.56
C ASP A 310 -0.44 -13.95 -16.47
N GLY A 311 -1.61 -13.40 -16.82
CA GLY A 311 -2.46 -13.98 -17.87
C GLY A 311 -2.86 -15.42 -17.59
N GLY A 312 -3.23 -15.71 -16.33
CA GLY A 312 -3.54 -17.07 -15.88
C GLY A 312 -2.33 -17.89 -15.41
N ALA A 313 -1.11 -17.33 -15.37
CA ALA A 313 0.05 -17.95 -14.73
C ALA A 313 0.38 -17.27 -13.39
N VAL A 314 1.01 -18.02 -12.48
CA VAL A 314 1.65 -17.45 -11.27
C VAL A 314 3.15 -17.48 -11.47
N ILE A 315 3.81 -16.36 -11.20
CA ILE A 315 5.27 -16.34 -11.06
C ILE A 315 5.60 -16.50 -9.58
N ALA A 316 6.40 -17.53 -9.27
CA ALA A 316 6.90 -17.79 -7.94
C ALA A 316 8.42 -17.59 -7.88
N ALA A 317 8.93 -17.08 -6.77
CA ALA A 317 10.32 -16.74 -6.59
C ALA A 317 10.86 -17.19 -5.24
N ASP A 318 12.01 -17.85 -5.24
CA ASP A 318 12.72 -18.25 -4.02
C ASP A 318 13.95 -17.34 -3.82
N PRO A 319 13.91 -16.38 -2.86
CA PRO A 319 15.02 -15.48 -2.60
C PRO A 319 16.25 -16.17 -2.00
N GLN A 320 16.13 -17.37 -1.42
CA GLN A 320 17.26 -18.11 -0.86
C GLN A 320 18.09 -18.81 -1.94
N THR A 321 17.43 -19.39 -2.93
CA THR A 321 18.10 -20.10 -4.03
C THR A 321 18.24 -19.27 -5.31
N GLY A 322 17.55 -18.13 -5.39
CA GLY A 322 17.51 -17.28 -6.59
C GLY A 322 16.79 -17.93 -7.76
N ARG A 323 15.83 -18.82 -7.48
CA ARG A 323 15.06 -19.56 -8.50
C ARG A 323 13.73 -18.90 -8.77
N LEU A 324 13.30 -18.97 -10.03
CA LEU A 324 12.00 -18.49 -10.51
C LEU A 324 11.26 -19.60 -11.24
N TRP A 325 9.95 -19.62 -11.07
CA TRP A 325 9.03 -20.52 -11.76
C TRP A 325 7.90 -19.69 -12.39
N LYS A 326 7.52 -20.03 -13.61
CA LYS A 326 6.26 -19.59 -14.22
C LYS A 326 5.30 -20.75 -14.29
N ILE A 327 4.30 -20.75 -13.41
CA ILE A 327 3.42 -21.89 -13.16
C ILE A 327 2.08 -21.62 -13.85
N THR A 328 1.83 -22.33 -14.95
CA THR A 328 0.66 -22.14 -15.82
C THR A 328 -0.51 -23.07 -15.47
N GLU A 329 -0.25 -24.18 -14.78
CA GLU A 329 -1.24 -25.23 -14.50
C GLU A 329 -1.22 -25.66 -13.04
N GLU A 330 -2.32 -26.27 -12.57
CA GLU A 330 -2.36 -26.94 -11.26
C GLU A 330 -1.78 -28.35 -11.38
N SER A 331 -0.45 -28.45 -11.35
CA SER A 331 0.26 -29.74 -11.42
C SER A 331 1.24 -29.91 -10.26
N PRO A 332 1.35 -31.11 -9.66
CA PRO A 332 2.44 -31.42 -8.74
C PRO A 332 3.80 -31.50 -9.45
N GLU A 333 3.82 -31.74 -10.76
CA GLU A 333 5.01 -31.66 -11.60
C GLU A 333 5.19 -30.20 -12.02
N LEU A 334 6.05 -29.50 -11.28
CA LEU A 334 6.38 -28.10 -11.52
C LEU A 334 7.33 -27.99 -12.72
N PRO A 335 7.26 -26.89 -13.50
CA PRO A 335 8.23 -26.64 -14.56
C PRO A 335 9.64 -26.52 -13.98
N GLU A 336 10.65 -26.82 -14.77
CA GLU A 336 12.04 -26.63 -14.34
C GLU A 336 12.29 -25.15 -14.02
N PRO A 337 12.88 -24.82 -12.85
CA PRO A 337 13.13 -23.43 -12.48
C PRO A 337 14.25 -22.79 -13.29
N ALA A 338 14.07 -21.52 -13.63
CA ALA A 338 15.17 -20.66 -14.03
C ALA A 338 15.98 -20.25 -12.79
N THR A 339 17.31 -20.24 -12.91
CA THR A 339 18.19 -19.64 -11.89
C THR A 339 18.60 -18.25 -12.32
N VAL A 340 18.29 -17.25 -11.50
CA VAL A 340 18.69 -15.86 -11.74
C VAL A 340 20.22 -15.75 -11.65
N LYS A 341 20.84 -15.26 -12.72
CA LYS A 341 22.29 -15.06 -12.78
C LYS A 341 22.67 -13.80 -12.02
N ALA A 342 23.14 -13.96 -10.79
CA ALA A 342 23.62 -12.84 -10.00
C ALA A 342 24.93 -12.25 -10.59
N PRO A 343 25.12 -10.91 -10.50
CA PRO A 343 26.40 -10.28 -10.80
C PRO A 343 27.55 -10.88 -9.99
N LYS A 344 28.78 -10.81 -10.52
CA LYS A 344 29.95 -11.41 -9.87
C LYS A 344 30.16 -10.84 -8.47
N GLY A 345 30.19 -11.72 -7.47
CA GLY A 345 30.41 -11.33 -6.07
C GLY A 345 29.14 -10.84 -5.35
N MET A 346 27.97 -10.99 -5.98
CA MET A 346 26.67 -10.70 -5.39
C MET A 346 25.81 -11.96 -5.28
N LYS A 347 24.78 -11.88 -4.46
CA LYS A 347 23.72 -12.89 -4.35
C LYS A 347 22.36 -12.23 -4.47
N VAL A 348 21.37 -12.99 -4.92
CA VAL A 348 19.96 -12.59 -4.82
C VAL A 348 19.62 -12.43 -3.34
N THR A 349 18.90 -11.36 -3.00
CA THR A 349 18.42 -11.12 -1.64
C THR A 349 16.91 -10.97 -1.54
N ALA A 350 16.26 -10.54 -2.62
CA ALA A 350 14.81 -10.35 -2.64
C ALA A 350 14.25 -10.29 -4.06
N PHE A 351 12.95 -10.59 -4.18
CA PHE A 351 12.11 -10.32 -5.34
C PHE A 351 10.99 -9.35 -4.91
N PRO A 352 11.29 -8.04 -4.77
CA PRO A 352 10.43 -7.12 -4.05
C PRO A 352 9.11 -6.78 -4.74
N ALA A 353 8.98 -7.00 -6.04
CA ALA A 353 7.78 -6.64 -6.81
C ALA A 353 7.72 -7.44 -8.12
N GLY A 354 6.51 -7.69 -8.61
CA GLY A 354 6.27 -8.23 -9.95
C GLY A 354 4.96 -7.72 -10.55
N ARG A 355 4.87 -7.72 -11.88
CA ARG A 355 3.70 -7.30 -12.67
C ARG A 355 3.71 -8.01 -14.02
N GLY A 356 2.66 -8.79 -14.29
CA GLY A 356 2.61 -9.62 -15.49
C GLY A 356 3.86 -10.52 -15.55
N SER A 357 4.48 -10.61 -16.73
CA SER A 357 5.71 -11.38 -16.95
C SER A 357 6.96 -10.81 -16.28
N LEU A 358 6.91 -9.60 -15.70
CA LEU A 358 8.09 -8.89 -15.22
C LEU A 358 8.25 -9.00 -13.70
N VAL A 359 9.49 -9.22 -13.25
CA VAL A 359 9.85 -9.33 -11.83
C VAL A 359 11.08 -8.48 -11.52
N ALA A 360 10.96 -7.62 -10.52
CA ALA A 360 12.10 -6.90 -9.96
C ALA A 360 12.90 -7.84 -9.05
N VAL A 361 14.22 -7.85 -9.18
CA VAL A 361 15.14 -8.61 -8.34
C VAL A 361 16.18 -7.68 -7.70
N GLN A 362 16.51 -7.97 -6.45
CA GLN A 362 17.55 -7.28 -5.70
C GLN A 362 18.75 -8.21 -5.50
N PHE A 363 19.93 -7.67 -5.80
CA PHE A 363 21.21 -8.29 -5.51
C PHE A 363 21.96 -7.50 -4.44
N ALA A 364 22.66 -8.21 -3.57
CA ALA A 364 23.58 -7.61 -2.61
C ALA A 364 24.96 -8.28 -2.69
N GLY A 365 26.00 -7.45 -2.67
CA GLY A 365 27.39 -7.85 -2.56
C GLY A 365 28.00 -7.45 -1.22
N GLU A 366 29.32 -7.62 -1.11
CA GLU A 366 30.08 -7.13 0.04
C GLU A 366 30.15 -5.59 0.06
N LYS A 367 30.41 -5.02 1.25
CA LYS A 367 30.70 -3.58 1.44
C LYS A 367 29.59 -2.62 0.97
N SER A 368 28.32 -2.95 1.22
CA SER A 368 27.17 -2.09 0.88
C SER A 368 27.11 -1.76 -0.62
N THR A 369 27.45 -2.73 -1.44
CA THR A 369 27.19 -2.71 -2.88
C THR A 369 25.95 -3.55 -3.16
N GLY A 370 25.13 -3.10 -4.08
CA GLY A 370 24.05 -3.92 -4.60
C GLY A 370 23.59 -3.45 -5.96
N GLU A 371 22.63 -4.16 -6.50
CA GLU A 371 22.12 -3.95 -7.85
C GLU A 371 20.65 -4.31 -7.85
N PHE A 372 19.87 -3.60 -8.65
CA PHE A 372 18.50 -3.98 -8.97
C PHE A 372 18.42 -4.30 -10.44
N ALA A 373 17.68 -5.34 -10.77
CA ALA A 373 17.39 -5.68 -12.16
C ALA A 373 15.90 -5.94 -12.34
N LEU A 374 15.46 -5.75 -13.58
CA LEU A 374 14.14 -6.16 -14.04
C LEU A 374 14.31 -7.37 -14.95
N LEU A 375 13.61 -8.44 -14.59
CA LEU A 375 13.63 -9.72 -15.27
C LEU A 375 12.31 -9.92 -16.01
N GLU A 376 12.37 -10.45 -17.21
CA GLU A 376 11.23 -11.03 -17.91
C GLU A 376 11.21 -12.54 -17.67
N VAL A 377 10.05 -13.07 -17.31
CA VAL A 377 9.82 -14.48 -17.01
C VAL A 377 8.82 -15.05 -18.01
N THR A 378 9.29 -16.00 -18.82
CA THR A 378 8.51 -16.67 -19.86
C THR A 378 8.39 -18.16 -19.58
N ALA A 379 7.38 -18.80 -20.17
CA ALA A 379 7.19 -20.23 -20.07
C ALA A 379 7.79 -20.86 -21.34
N GLY A 380 8.74 -21.77 -21.16
CA GLY A 380 9.25 -22.64 -22.20
C GLY A 380 8.49 -23.97 -22.24
N GLU A 381 8.97 -24.92 -23.04
CA GLU A 381 8.40 -26.28 -23.09
C GLU A 381 8.77 -27.06 -21.81
N GLY A 382 7.97 -26.91 -20.75
CA GLY A 382 8.17 -27.58 -19.47
C GLY A 382 9.22 -26.94 -18.56
N GLU A 383 9.78 -25.80 -18.95
CA GLU A 383 10.75 -25.04 -18.16
C GLU A 383 10.35 -23.56 -18.04
N THR A 384 10.94 -22.88 -17.06
CA THR A 384 10.85 -21.42 -16.92
C THR A 384 12.07 -20.80 -17.56
N GLU A 385 11.87 -19.74 -18.34
CA GLU A 385 12.93 -18.94 -18.92
C GLU A 385 12.97 -17.56 -18.27
N VAL A 386 14.18 -17.03 -18.08
CA VAL A 386 14.40 -15.71 -17.48
C VAL A 386 15.39 -14.92 -18.31
N THR A 387 14.97 -13.72 -18.70
CA THR A 387 15.82 -12.74 -19.39
C THR A 387 15.97 -11.49 -18.54
N GLN A 388 17.21 -11.07 -18.27
CA GLN A 388 17.46 -9.78 -17.63
C GLN A 388 17.34 -8.68 -18.68
N LEU A 389 16.41 -7.75 -18.47
CA LEU A 389 16.12 -6.67 -19.42
C LEU A 389 16.97 -5.43 -19.13
N VAL A 390 17.03 -5.04 -17.85
CA VAL A 390 17.77 -3.85 -17.38
C VAL A 390 18.30 -4.11 -15.98
N SER A 391 19.40 -3.45 -15.63
CA SER A 391 19.96 -3.48 -14.28
C SER A 391 20.67 -2.17 -13.94
N GLU A 392 20.56 -1.75 -12.69
CA GLU A 392 21.23 -0.56 -12.17
C GLU A 392 21.92 -0.82 -10.83
N ALA A 393 23.14 -0.31 -10.73
CA ALA A 393 23.97 -0.44 -9.54
C ALA A 393 23.56 0.58 -8.46
N VAL A 394 23.39 0.10 -7.23
CA VAL A 394 23.05 0.93 -6.07
C VAL A 394 24.27 1.12 -5.19
N LYS A 395 24.63 2.39 -4.96
CA LYS A 395 25.66 2.77 -3.99
C LYS A 395 25.06 2.95 -2.60
N GLY A 396 25.59 2.22 -1.62
CA GLY A 396 25.16 2.29 -0.22
C GLY A 396 24.21 1.16 0.17
N SER A 397 23.63 1.24 1.37
CA SER A 397 22.68 0.22 1.83
C SER A 397 21.53 0.08 0.84
N THR A 398 21.31 -1.14 0.37
CA THR A 398 20.15 -1.50 -0.46
C THR A 398 18.90 -1.75 0.37
N GLY A 399 18.87 -1.32 1.65
CA GLY A 399 17.74 -1.49 2.55
C GLY A 399 16.45 -1.03 1.87
N THR A 400 15.66 -2.01 1.42
CA THR A 400 14.42 -1.77 0.71
C THR A 400 13.33 -1.52 1.73
N GLY A 401 12.67 -0.38 1.59
CA GLY A 401 11.33 -0.24 2.14
C GLY A 401 10.37 -1.24 1.49
N GLN A 402 9.18 -1.41 2.08
CA GLN A 402 8.12 -2.16 1.41
C GLN A 402 7.81 -1.52 0.05
N PRO A 403 7.46 -2.33 -0.98
CA PRO A 403 7.09 -1.80 -2.28
C PRO A 403 5.91 -0.85 -2.16
N GLN A 404 6.10 0.38 -2.63
CA GLN A 404 5.05 1.37 -2.75
C GLN A 404 4.65 1.45 -4.21
N TRP A 405 3.55 0.78 -4.56
CA TRP A 405 2.99 0.82 -5.90
C TRP A 405 2.29 2.15 -6.15
N ASP A 406 2.49 2.69 -7.35
CA ASP A 406 1.69 3.78 -7.88
C ASP A 406 0.24 3.30 -8.12
N PRO A 407 -0.77 3.93 -7.50
CA PRO A 407 -2.16 3.56 -7.73
C PRO A 407 -2.59 3.64 -9.20
N ALA A 408 -1.97 4.54 -9.97
CA ALA A 408 -2.33 4.82 -11.35
C ALA A 408 -1.62 3.93 -12.38
N GLY A 409 -0.60 3.15 -12.00
CA GLY A 409 0.39 2.73 -12.99
C GLY A 409 1.22 1.50 -12.67
N ALA A 410 2.29 1.35 -13.45
CA ALA A 410 3.26 0.26 -13.42
C ALA A 410 4.55 0.65 -12.70
N LEU A 411 4.53 1.75 -11.94
CA LEU A 411 5.68 2.29 -11.22
C LEU A 411 5.65 1.80 -9.76
N VAL A 412 6.79 1.32 -9.26
CA VAL A 412 6.95 0.98 -7.85
C VAL A 412 8.17 1.70 -7.28
N SER A 413 8.04 2.20 -6.06
CA SER A 413 9.17 2.69 -5.27
C SER A 413 9.57 1.69 -4.19
N LEU A 414 10.88 1.46 -4.10
CA LEU A 414 11.58 0.59 -3.16
C LEU A 414 12.55 1.43 -2.31
N GLY A 415 12.06 2.57 -1.80
CA GLY A 415 12.87 3.57 -1.11
C GLY A 415 13.59 4.48 -2.10
N ARG A 416 14.90 4.27 -2.30
CA ARG A 416 15.74 5.05 -3.24
C ARG A 416 15.76 4.46 -4.65
N VAL A 417 15.15 3.30 -4.86
CA VAL A 417 15.09 2.65 -6.16
C VAL A 417 13.66 2.72 -6.64
N SER A 418 13.47 3.14 -7.88
CA SER A 418 12.19 3.05 -8.57
C SER A 418 12.30 2.06 -9.72
N VAL A 419 11.24 1.28 -9.93
CA VAL A 419 11.13 0.34 -11.04
C VAL A 419 9.88 0.70 -11.82
N ASP A 420 10.05 1.02 -13.09
CA ASP A 420 8.95 1.23 -14.03
C ASP A 420 8.81 -0.03 -14.89
N PHE A 421 7.76 -0.80 -14.62
CA PHE A 421 7.45 -2.03 -15.35
C PHE A 421 6.90 -1.77 -16.76
N GLU A 422 6.39 -0.58 -17.05
CA GLU A 422 5.89 -0.21 -18.38
C GLU A 422 7.03 0.27 -19.27
N ALA A 423 7.88 1.17 -18.76
CA ALA A 423 9.05 1.66 -19.49
C ALA A 423 10.23 0.67 -19.46
N VAL A 424 10.15 -0.38 -18.65
CA VAL A 424 11.22 -1.36 -18.42
C VAL A 424 12.51 -0.67 -17.97
N THR A 425 12.41 0.12 -16.90
CA THR A 425 13.55 0.87 -16.35
C THR A 425 13.69 0.67 -14.86
N VAL A 426 14.93 0.75 -14.39
CA VAL A 426 15.28 0.84 -12.97
C VAL A 426 16.00 2.18 -12.80
N THR A 427 15.58 2.99 -11.84
CA THR A 427 16.18 4.30 -11.59
C THR A 427 16.58 4.40 -10.12
N VAL A 428 17.86 4.76 -9.89
CA VAL A 428 18.40 5.00 -8.54
C VAL A 428 18.38 6.49 -8.23
N LEU A 429 17.62 6.84 -7.19
CA LEU A 429 17.38 8.21 -6.77
C LEU A 429 18.42 8.67 -5.72
N PRO A 430 18.69 9.98 -5.65
CA PRO A 430 19.57 10.54 -4.61
C PRO A 430 19.00 10.27 -3.20
N GLU A 431 17.69 10.30 -3.05
CA GLU A 431 16.94 10.11 -1.81
C GLU A 431 15.71 9.24 -2.02
N SER A 432 14.99 8.92 -0.94
CA SER A 432 13.79 8.09 -1.04
C SER A 432 12.61 8.87 -1.60
N ALA A 433 11.83 8.23 -2.48
CA ALA A 433 10.64 8.83 -3.07
C ALA A 433 9.44 7.89 -2.95
N GLN A 434 8.23 8.43 -3.01
CA GLN A 434 6.99 7.67 -3.17
C GLN A 434 6.60 7.63 -4.65
N ALA A 435 6.19 6.46 -5.17
CA ALA A 435 5.59 6.37 -6.50
C ALA A 435 4.10 6.70 -6.41
N SER A 436 3.62 7.63 -7.23
CA SER A 436 2.20 7.99 -7.31
C SER A 436 1.92 8.83 -8.56
N ALA A 437 0.74 8.65 -9.14
CA ALA A 437 0.27 9.42 -10.29
C ALA A 437 1.24 9.41 -11.48
N GLY A 438 1.89 8.28 -11.75
CA GLY A 438 2.87 8.11 -12.83
C GLY A 438 4.20 8.84 -12.60
N HIS A 439 4.44 9.36 -11.40
CA HIS A 439 5.61 10.17 -11.03
C HIS A 439 6.24 9.67 -9.72
N LEU A 440 7.42 10.22 -9.42
CA LEU A 440 8.12 10.00 -8.16
C LEU A 440 8.03 11.28 -7.32
N TRP A 441 7.74 11.13 -6.04
CA TRP A 441 7.51 12.25 -5.13
C TRP A 441 8.47 12.16 -3.96
N VAL A 442 9.36 13.15 -3.84
CA VAL A 442 10.15 13.36 -2.63
C VAL A 442 9.34 14.25 -1.72
N THR A 443 9.04 13.77 -0.52
CA THR A 443 8.41 14.59 0.51
C THR A 443 9.49 14.97 1.52
N GLY A 444 9.75 16.27 1.65
CA GLY A 444 10.71 16.77 2.62
C GLY A 444 10.21 16.57 4.05
N THR A 445 11.12 16.32 4.99
CA THR A 445 10.80 16.41 6.42
C THR A 445 11.21 17.79 6.94
N GLY A 446 10.26 18.64 7.30
CA GLY A 446 10.54 19.98 7.85
C GLY A 446 10.54 21.10 6.80
N ASP A 447 11.64 21.85 6.69
CA ASP A 447 11.78 23.02 5.80
C ASP A 447 12.20 22.65 4.35
N GLU A 448 12.37 21.35 4.07
CA GLU A 448 12.77 20.85 2.74
C GLU A 448 11.56 20.84 1.79
N THR A 449 11.73 21.37 0.57
CA THR A 449 10.66 21.42 -0.42
C THR A 449 10.24 20.01 -0.86
N SER A 450 8.93 19.78 -1.03
CA SER A 450 8.48 18.62 -1.79
C SER A 450 8.93 18.76 -3.24
N ALA A 451 9.26 17.65 -3.90
CA ALA A 451 9.65 17.66 -5.29
C ALA A 451 8.91 16.57 -6.07
N ARG A 452 8.33 16.98 -7.21
CA ARG A 452 7.85 16.07 -8.24
C ARG A 452 9.03 15.75 -9.15
N LEU A 453 9.37 14.48 -9.25
CA LEU A 453 10.37 13.97 -10.18
C LEU A 453 9.67 13.19 -11.30
N SER A 454 10.28 13.21 -12.49
CA SER A 454 9.93 12.32 -13.58
C SER A 454 10.19 10.86 -13.19
N ARG A 455 9.69 9.90 -13.98
CA ARG A 455 9.99 8.46 -13.79
C ARG A 455 11.49 8.14 -13.87
N ALA A 456 12.27 8.99 -14.54
CA ALA A 456 13.73 8.91 -14.62
C ALA A 456 14.46 9.63 -13.48
N GLY A 457 13.74 10.16 -12.48
CA GLY A 457 14.32 10.85 -11.33
C GLY A 457 14.74 12.30 -11.58
N THR A 458 14.38 12.89 -12.73
CA THR A 458 14.67 14.31 -13.02
C THR A 458 13.64 15.19 -12.31
N ALA A 459 14.08 16.19 -11.56
CA ALA A 459 13.17 17.16 -10.94
C ALA A 459 12.37 17.92 -12.01
N LEU A 460 11.05 17.93 -11.86
CA LEU A 460 10.11 18.65 -12.71
C LEU A 460 9.63 19.92 -12.01
N ASP A 461 9.16 19.78 -10.77
CA ASP A 461 8.63 20.88 -9.97
C ASP A 461 9.07 20.73 -8.51
N ALA A 462 9.15 21.87 -7.82
CA ALA A 462 9.30 21.94 -6.37
C ALA A 462 8.08 22.64 -5.77
N GLY A 463 7.65 22.19 -4.60
CA GLY A 463 6.49 22.72 -3.90
C GLY A 463 6.68 22.79 -2.40
N ASP A 464 5.59 23.08 -1.71
CA ASP A 464 5.53 23.12 -0.25
C ASP A 464 5.95 21.75 0.34
N PRO A 465 6.79 21.68 1.39
CA PRO A 465 7.11 20.43 2.10
C PRO A 465 5.88 19.57 2.44
N LYS A 466 4.75 20.23 2.72
CA LYS A 466 3.48 19.64 3.15
C LYS A 466 2.49 19.49 2.00
N ALA A 467 2.93 19.62 0.75
CA ALA A 467 2.11 19.39 -0.42
C ALA A 467 1.57 17.96 -0.42
N SER A 468 0.29 17.81 -0.75
CA SER A 468 -0.31 16.49 -0.97
C SER A 468 0.30 15.81 -2.20
N VAL A 469 0.50 14.49 -2.11
CA VAL A 469 0.85 13.66 -3.26
C VAL A 469 -0.45 13.20 -3.95
N PRO A 470 -0.67 13.49 -5.24
CA PRO A 470 -1.84 13.01 -5.97
C PRO A 470 -1.89 11.49 -6.03
N ALA A 471 -3.08 10.92 -5.96
CA ALA A 471 -3.31 9.49 -6.22
C ALA A 471 -3.17 9.16 -7.71
N LEU A 472 -3.66 10.05 -8.59
CA LEU A 472 -3.50 9.94 -10.04
C LEU A 472 -3.38 11.34 -10.70
N ILE A 473 -2.83 11.37 -11.92
CA ILE A 473 -2.90 12.52 -12.83
C ILE A 473 -3.55 12.00 -14.11
N THR A 474 -4.65 12.63 -14.52
CA THR A 474 -5.42 12.22 -15.70
C THR A 474 -4.70 12.64 -16.98
N ASP A 475 -5.05 12.03 -18.11
CA ASP A 475 -4.55 12.43 -19.43
C ASP A 475 -4.83 13.91 -19.76
N GLY A 476 -5.87 14.49 -19.15
CA GLY A 476 -6.21 15.91 -19.24
C GLY A 476 -5.41 16.83 -18.31
N GLY A 477 -4.46 16.29 -17.54
CA GLY A 477 -3.60 17.05 -16.62
C GLY A 477 -4.23 17.37 -15.26
N LEU A 478 -5.40 16.79 -14.94
CA LEU A 478 -5.99 16.97 -13.61
C LEU A 478 -5.28 16.05 -12.61
N ALA A 479 -4.73 16.62 -11.54
CA ALA A 479 -4.29 15.80 -10.41
C ALA A 479 -5.48 15.50 -9.50
N VAL A 480 -5.59 14.25 -9.08
CA VAL A 480 -6.62 13.78 -8.14
C VAL A 480 -5.97 13.61 -6.78
N VAL A 481 -6.43 14.37 -5.81
CA VAL A 481 -5.94 14.35 -4.43
C VAL A 481 -6.99 13.72 -3.53
N GLU A 482 -6.58 12.80 -2.67
CA GLU A 482 -7.43 12.15 -1.67
C GLU A 482 -7.09 12.70 -0.30
N GLU A 483 -8.07 13.23 0.41
CA GLU A 483 -7.85 13.87 1.71
C GLU A 483 -9.15 13.97 2.51
N ASN A 484 -9.16 13.40 3.73
CA ASN A 484 -10.27 13.47 4.70
C ASN A 484 -11.64 13.00 4.16
N GLY A 485 -11.68 11.85 3.52
CA GLY A 485 -12.87 11.20 2.98
C GLY A 485 -13.40 11.87 1.72
N GLN A 486 -12.53 12.58 0.99
CA GLN A 486 -12.88 13.33 -0.20
C GLN A 486 -11.80 13.19 -1.27
N VAL A 487 -12.26 13.18 -2.51
CA VAL A 487 -11.45 13.32 -3.71
C VAL A 487 -11.60 14.72 -4.26
N TYR A 488 -10.48 15.33 -4.65
CA TYR A 488 -10.38 16.65 -5.26
C TYR A 488 -9.69 16.54 -6.61
N ALA A 489 -10.33 17.00 -7.69
CA ALA A 489 -9.67 17.13 -8.98
C ALA A 489 -9.15 18.55 -9.18
N VAL A 490 -7.84 18.74 -9.17
CA VAL A 490 -7.16 20.04 -9.30
C VAL A 490 -6.53 20.20 -10.66
N THR A 491 -6.59 21.43 -11.18
CA THR A 491 -5.96 21.81 -12.45
C THR A 491 -4.51 22.21 -12.23
N GLU A 492 -3.66 21.89 -13.19
CA GLU A 492 -2.28 22.39 -13.23
C GLU A 492 -2.28 23.92 -13.23
N THR A 493 -1.44 24.53 -12.40
CA THR A 493 -1.20 25.98 -12.46
C THR A 493 -0.28 26.27 -13.63
N ALA A 494 -0.53 27.37 -14.36
CA ALA A 494 0.44 27.85 -15.35
C ALA A 494 1.82 27.98 -14.68
N PRO A 495 2.91 27.54 -15.35
CA PRO A 495 4.22 27.43 -14.72
C PRO A 495 4.63 28.78 -14.13
N ASN A 496 4.90 28.80 -12.83
CA ASN A 496 5.57 29.94 -12.22
C ASN A 496 7.05 29.80 -12.60
N PRO A 497 7.64 30.72 -13.38
CA PRO A 497 9.03 30.58 -13.79
C PRO A 497 9.90 30.43 -12.54
N ALA A 498 10.70 29.35 -12.51
CA ALA A 498 11.66 29.10 -11.45
C ALA A 498 12.44 30.39 -11.20
N THR A 499 12.33 30.95 -9.99
CA THR A 499 13.15 32.09 -9.62
C THR A 499 14.59 31.60 -9.55
N THR A 500 15.32 31.77 -10.65
CA THR A 500 16.78 31.75 -10.63
C THR A 500 17.23 32.69 -9.51
N PRO A 501 18.15 32.29 -8.62
CA PRO A 501 18.73 33.22 -7.68
C PRO A 501 19.55 34.23 -8.50
N THR A 502 18.93 35.36 -8.84
CA THR A 502 19.66 36.49 -9.40
C THR A 502 20.54 37.01 -8.26
N GLY A 503 21.83 36.66 -8.31
CA GLY A 503 22.83 37.28 -7.45
C GLY A 503 22.67 38.79 -7.57
N GLN A 504 22.30 39.44 -6.47
CA GLN A 504 22.30 40.89 -6.36
C GLN A 504 23.75 41.37 -6.40
N SER A 505 24.25 41.68 -7.59
CA SER A 505 25.32 42.68 -7.71
C SER A 505 24.71 44.01 -7.36
N SER A 506 24.99 44.48 -6.15
CA SER A 506 24.70 45.84 -5.70
C SER A 506 25.54 46.84 -6.51
N THR A 507 24.96 47.47 -7.52
CA THR A 507 25.43 48.77 -7.98
C THR A 507 24.82 49.84 -7.10
N GLN A 508 25.63 50.38 -6.19
CA GLN A 508 25.35 51.61 -5.45
C GLN A 508 24.98 52.72 -6.43
N GLN A 509 23.76 53.22 -6.31
CA GLN A 509 23.30 54.43 -6.96
C GLN A 509 23.66 55.59 -6.03
N ASP A 510 24.80 56.22 -6.30
CA ASP A 510 25.27 57.38 -5.56
C ASP A 510 24.44 58.62 -5.94
N LYS A 511 24.01 59.33 -4.90
CA LYS A 511 23.13 60.51 -4.95
C LYS A 511 23.99 61.75 -5.26
N PRO A 512 23.65 62.63 -6.23
CA PRO A 512 24.44 63.83 -6.46
C PRO A 512 24.20 64.85 -5.35
N LYS A 513 25.29 65.22 -4.65
CA LYS A 513 25.35 66.35 -3.74
C LYS A 513 25.74 67.59 -4.54
N THR A 514 24.88 68.60 -4.54
CA THR A 514 25.14 69.97 -4.97
C THR A 514 26.31 70.56 -4.17
N THR A 515 27.30 71.15 -4.84
CA THR A 515 28.03 72.31 -4.30
C THR A 515 28.57 73.15 -5.45
N ASP A 516 28.34 74.45 -5.32
CA ASP A 516 28.78 75.54 -6.17
C ASP A 516 30.31 75.63 -6.33
N GLY A 517 30.73 76.38 -7.35
CA GLY A 517 31.89 77.24 -7.20
C GLY A 517 33.07 76.96 -8.13
N ASP A 518 32.94 77.47 -9.36
CA ASP A 518 33.85 78.45 -9.97
C ASP A 518 35.37 78.20 -10.10
N ALA A 519 35.86 78.71 -11.23
CA ALA A 519 37.21 79.17 -11.52
C ALA A 519 38.30 78.17 -11.98
N SER A 520 38.63 78.35 -13.26
CA SER A 520 39.97 78.72 -13.73
C SER A 520 40.92 77.63 -14.23
N THR A 521 41.11 77.70 -15.55
CA THR A 521 42.38 77.60 -16.32
C THR A 521 43.11 76.26 -16.44
N ALA A 522 43.18 75.83 -17.70
CA ALA A 522 44.21 74.99 -18.32
C ALA A 522 45.64 75.57 -18.10
N PRO A 523 46.70 74.77 -18.32
CA PRO A 523 47.15 74.37 -19.67
C PRO A 523 47.42 72.84 -19.77
N GLU A 524 47.28 72.20 -20.94
CA GLU A 524 48.37 71.96 -21.93
C GLU A 524 49.72 71.66 -21.23
N ASP A 525 50.43 70.56 -21.47
CA ASP A 525 50.82 70.06 -22.78
C ASP A 525 51.70 68.77 -22.62
N LYS A 526 51.79 67.99 -23.71
CA LYS A 526 52.87 67.05 -24.12
C LYS A 526 53.05 65.67 -23.49
N GLU A 527 52.66 64.68 -24.31
CA GLU A 527 53.62 63.86 -25.10
C GLU A 527 54.76 63.16 -24.35
N LYS A 528 54.48 61.98 -23.79
CA LYS A 528 55.12 60.68 -24.13
C LYS A 528 54.54 59.53 -23.33
#